data_AF-A0A519L6X7-F1
#
_entry.id   AF-A0A519L6X7-F1
#
_cell.length_a   1.000
_cell.length_b   1.000
_cell.length_c   1.000
_cell.angle_alpha   90.00
_cell.angle_beta   90.00
_cell.angle_gamma   90.00
#
_symmetry.space_group_name_H-M   'P 1'
#
loop_
_entity.id
_entity.type
_entity.pdbx_description
1 polymer ?
#
loop_
_entity_poly.entity_id
_entity_poly.type
_entity_poly.pdbx_seq_one_letter_code
_entity_poly.pdbx_strand_id
1 'polypeptide(L)'
;MRYALRLSAAAIFSLAAFTAVAQEPASTPATIPAAPDGAVEDVLTWEELPEAIRRRATPMIGRPAAQAVLNVETTIQPDADFREVDHGDVLFEQWVRPAAVARITRSVRNGEKYGPVGAALWPGVGPDGDYWCWRRFNPENAFARGNIYCYLDKNGDGVSEQLMENNIWQGGIPASRFQFLTFGHDEGVEESAAFAVEPDTLGEFRELVVLRYYGATRGLLKADGTLGPAIVEFELLTGLAHDSLNVASRIRIRTDVNGRGQYHGLNGIRLMVDGVNVDGSVRARLLGALPPGRGLLFPATTRELVVERMSEFYNPDGTPKAAPASAD
;
A
#
# COMPACT_ATOMS: atom_id res chain seq x y z
N MET A 1 44.22 -48.57 18.82
CA MET A 1 45.21 -47.74 18.10
C MET A 1 44.98 -46.29 18.50
N ARG A 2 45.95 -45.71 19.25
CA ARG A 2 46.17 -44.26 19.56
C ARG A 2 45.12 -43.56 20.45
N TYR A 3 45.42 -43.39 21.75
CA TYR A 3 45.88 -42.18 22.49
C TYR A 3 44.68 -41.30 22.95
N ALA A 4 44.37 -41.22 24.26
CA ALA A 4 44.94 -40.33 25.29
C ALA A 4 44.50 -38.85 25.10
N LEU A 5 44.29 -37.96 26.06
CA LEU A 5 44.19 -37.86 27.53
C LEU A 5 43.94 -36.35 27.78
N ARG A 6 43.51 -35.98 29.00
CA ARG A 6 43.58 -34.65 29.68
C ARG A 6 42.36 -33.73 29.54
N LEU A 7 41.67 -33.35 30.62
CA LEU A 7 41.99 -32.66 31.90
C LEU A 7 41.93 -31.13 31.83
N SER A 8 41.27 -30.60 32.87
CA SER A 8 41.39 -29.24 33.45
C SER A 8 40.59 -28.14 32.78
N ALA A 9 40.20 -27.05 33.43
CA ALA A 9 39.86 -26.67 34.80
C ALA A 9 39.50 -25.17 34.67
N ALA A 10 38.58 -24.69 35.49
CA ALA A 10 38.10 -23.31 35.50
C ALA A 10 39.21 -22.27 35.71
N ALA A 11 39.03 -21.08 35.12
CA ALA A 11 39.42 -19.81 35.75
C ALA A 11 38.67 -18.63 35.11
N ILE A 12 37.97 -17.90 35.96
CA ILE A 12 37.42 -16.57 35.73
C ILE A 12 38.58 -15.57 35.71
N PHE A 13 38.63 -14.69 34.70
CA PHE A 13 39.26 -13.38 34.83
C PHE A 13 38.49 -12.35 34.01
N SER A 14 37.88 -11.41 34.72
CA SER A 14 37.31 -10.19 34.19
C SER A 14 38.42 -9.27 33.68
N LEU A 15 38.25 -8.70 32.49
CA LEU A 15 38.92 -7.48 32.08
C LEU A 15 37.96 -6.67 31.21
N ALA A 16 37.44 -5.60 31.82
CA ALA A 16 36.87 -4.47 31.13
C ALA A 16 38.00 -3.72 30.41
N ALA A 17 37.84 -3.47 29.11
CA ALA A 17 38.54 -2.41 28.42
C ALA A 17 37.76 -2.04 27.15
N PHE A 18 37.11 -0.88 27.20
CA PHE A 18 36.82 0.03 26.10
C PHE A 18 36.56 -0.59 24.71
N THR A 19 35.28 -0.74 24.37
CA THR A 19 34.85 -0.61 22.98
C THR A 19 35.11 0.84 22.55
N ALA A 20 36.22 1.05 21.84
CA ALA A 20 36.35 2.21 20.98
C ALA A 20 35.18 2.18 20.00
N VAL A 21 34.31 3.19 20.09
CA VAL A 21 33.32 3.50 19.08
C VAL A 21 34.10 3.75 17.80
N ALA A 22 34.05 2.80 16.86
CA ALA A 22 34.45 3.06 15.49
C ALA A 22 33.44 4.07 14.96
N GLN A 23 33.84 5.33 15.03
CA GLN A 23 33.16 6.47 14.43
C GLN A 23 33.24 6.25 12.92
N GLU A 24 32.15 5.76 12.34
CA GLU A 24 31.94 5.71 10.89
C GLU A 24 32.24 7.12 10.34
N PRO A 25 33.13 7.25 9.33
CA PRO A 25 33.38 8.54 8.73
C PRO A 25 32.06 9.05 8.15
N ALA A 26 31.68 10.27 8.55
CA ALA A 26 30.53 10.98 8.02
C ALA A 26 30.56 10.87 6.49
N SER A 27 29.58 10.17 5.94
CA SER A 27 29.36 10.08 4.50
C SER A 27 29.22 11.49 3.96
N THR A 28 30.21 11.92 3.19
CA THR A 28 30.15 13.11 2.35
C THR A 28 28.83 13.07 1.58
N PRO A 29 28.02 14.14 1.56
CA PRO A 29 26.81 14.16 0.76
C PRO A 29 27.22 13.90 -0.69
N ALA A 30 26.70 12.80 -1.25
CA ALA A 30 26.90 12.47 -2.65
C ALA A 30 26.43 13.67 -3.48
N THR A 31 27.38 14.34 -4.13
CA THR A 31 27.08 15.35 -5.14
C THR A 31 26.39 14.63 -6.28
N ILE A 32 25.08 14.85 -6.42
CA ILE A 32 24.28 14.38 -7.55
C ILE A 32 24.92 15.00 -8.81
N PRO A 33 25.35 14.21 -9.81
CA PRO A 33 25.80 14.78 -11.06
C PRO A 33 24.62 15.55 -11.67
N ALA A 34 24.86 16.83 -11.99
CA ALA A 34 23.90 17.66 -12.70
C ALA A 34 23.44 16.92 -13.96
N ALA A 35 22.13 16.70 -14.07
CA ALA A 35 21.51 16.16 -15.27
C ALA A 35 21.86 17.08 -16.46
N PRO A 36 22.03 16.54 -17.68
CA PRO A 36 22.26 17.36 -18.86
C PRO A 36 21.09 18.32 -19.06
N ASP A 37 21.40 19.60 -19.31
CA ASP A 37 20.45 20.63 -19.72
C ASP A 37 19.62 20.13 -20.93
N GLY A 38 18.39 19.70 -20.65
CA GLY A 38 17.49 19.12 -21.65
C GLY A 38 16.07 19.42 -21.25
N ALA A 39 15.46 20.39 -21.94
CA ALA A 39 14.09 20.86 -21.82
C ALA A 39 13.68 21.26 -20.39
N VAL A 40 13.59 22.57 -20.13
CA VAL A 40 12.73 23.07 -19.05
C VAL A 40 11.32 22.61 -19.43
N GLU A 41 10.88 21.46 -18.91
CA GLU A 41 9.45 21.16 -18.87
C GLU A 41 8.80 22.36 -18.17
N ASP A 42 7.79 22.94 -18.82
CA ASP A 42 6.96 24.01 -18.27
C ASP A 42 6.15 23.44 -17.08
N VAL A 43 6.86 23.19 -15.98
CA VAL A 43 6.31 22.68 -14.72
C VAL A 43 5.80 23.90 -13.97
N LEU A 44 4.50 23.91 -13.68
CA LEU A 44 3.90 24.94 -12.83
C LEU A 44 4.66 25.04 -11.52
N THR A 45 4.65 26.22 -10.91
CA THR A 45 4.98 26.39 -9.50
C THR A 45 3.71 26.43 -8.66
N TRP A 46 3.85 26.30 -7.34
CA TRP A 46 2.69 26.36 -6.43
C TRP A 46 1.94 27.69 -6.58
N GLU A 47 2.67 28.80 -6.74
CA GLU A 47 2.15 30.15 -6.86
C GLU A 47 1.37 30.38 -8.17
N GLU A 48 1.71 29.66 -9.23
CA GLU A 48 1.07 29.73 -10.56
C GLU A 48 -0.22 28.90 -10.64
N LEU A 49 -0.48 28.03 -9.66
CA LEU A 49 -1.74 27.30 -9.60
C LEU A 49 -2.94 28.27 -9.38
N PRO A 50 -4.08 28.01 -10.04
CA PRO A 50 -5.30 28.77 -9.82
C PRO A 50 -5.65 28.88 -8.33
N GLU A 51 -6.05 30.07 -7.87
CA GLU A 51 -6.31 30.33 -6.45
C GLU A 51 -7.32 29.34 -5.85
N ALA A 52 -8.35 28.97 -6.63
CA ALA A 52 -9.34 27.97 -6.20
C ALA A 52 -8.72 26.61 -5.89
N ILE A 53 -7.74 26.16 -6.68
CA ILE A 53 -7.01 24.90 -6.46
C ILE A 53 -6.14 25.02 -5.21
N ARG A 54 -5.37 26.11 -5.08
CA ARG A 54 -4.55 26.36 -3.89
C ARG A 54 -5.38 26.39 -2.61
N ARG A 55 -6.51 27.10 -2.61
CA ARG A 55 -7.42 27.17 -1.45
C ARG A 55 -7.98 25.81 -1.06
N ARG A 56 -8.30 24.96 -2.04
CA ARG A 56 -8.79 23.61 -1.81
C ARG A 56 -7.70 22.66 -1.33
N ALA A 57 -6.48 22.76 -1.86
CA ALA A 57 -5.37 21.87 -1.55
C ALA A 57 -4.62 22.24 -0.26
N THR A 58 -4.55 23.52 0.10
CA THR A 58 -3.89 24.01 1.33
C THR A 58 -4.24 23.23 2.60
N PRO A 59 -5.52 22.97 2.93
CA PRO A 59 -5.85 22.21 4.15
C PRO A 59 -5.42 20.74 4.09
N MET A 60 -5.08 20.20 2.92
CA MET A 60 -4.64 18.81 2.75
C MET A 60 -3.11 18.67 2.80
N ILE A 61 -2.36 19.76 2.62
CA ILE A 61 -0.90 19.70 2.60
C ILE A 61 -0.36 19.26 3.96
N GLY A 62 0.54 18.28 3.95
CA GLY A 62 1.15 17.72 5.15
C GLY A 62 0.20 16.86 5.99
N ARG A 63 -1.08 16.77 5.62
CA ARG A 63 -2.05 15.89 6.28
C ARG A 63 -2.14 14.57 5.51
N PRO A 64 -1.89 13.42 6.15
CA PRO A 64 -2.11 12.15 5.49
C PRO A 64 -3.62 11.97 5.23
N ALA A 65 -3.95 11.45 4.05
CA ALA A 65 -5.29 10.93 3.81
C ALA A 65 -5.52 9.73 4.76
N ALA A 66 -6.80 9.49 5.12
CA ALA A 66 -7.20 8.37 5.94
C ALA A 66 -6.71 7.04 5.34
N GLN A 67 -5.83 6.34 6.04
CA GLN A 67 -5.25 5.08 5.58
C GLN A 67 -4.62 4.27 6.71
N ALA A 68 -4.40 2.98 6.46
CA ALA A 68 -3.65 2.11 7.35
C ALA A 68 -2.14 2.38 7.29
N VAL A 69 -1.45 2.17 8.40
CA VAL A 69 0.01 2.17 8.46
C VAL A 69 0.50 0.73 8.42
N LEU A 70 1.22 0.38 7.36
CA LEU A 70 1.67 -0.99 7.09
C LEU A 70 3.19 -1.09 7.07
N ASN A 71 3.68 -2.28 7.39
CA ASN A 71 5.03 -2.72 7.09
C ASN A 71 4.97 -3.71 5.94
N VAL A 72 5.63 -3.39 4.84
CA VAL A 72 5.81 -4.27 3.69
C VAL A 72 7.18 -4.90 3.82
N GLU A 73 7.22 -6.22 3.99
CA GLU A 73 8.46 -6.94 4.30
C GLU A 73 9.26 -7.29 3.04
N THR A 74 8.56 -7.52 1.93
CA THR A 74 9.17 -7.92 0.66
C THR A 74 9.31 -6.72 -0.29
N THR A 75 10.53 -6.44 -0.71
CA THR A 75 10.78 -5.50 -1.81
C THR A 75 10.46 -6.16 -3.14
N ILE A 76 9.62 -5.53 -3.96
CA ILE A 76 9.39 -5.95 -5.33
C ILE A 76 10.13 -5.01 -6.26
N GLN A 77 11.02 -5.59 -7.07
CA GLN A 77 11.69 -4.84 -8.13
C GLN A 77 10.74 -4.71 -9.31
N PRO A 78 10.56 -3.48 -9.85
CA PRO A 78 9.90 -3.31 -11.13
C PRO A 78 10.59 -4.15 -12.20
N ASP A 79 9.79 -4.70 -13.12
CA ASP A 79 10.30 -5.45 -14.26
C ASP A 79 11.13 -4.49 -15.14
N ALA A 80 12.32 -4.92 -15.55
CA ALA A 80 13.19 -4.14 -16.43
C ALA A 80 12.61 -4.03 -17.85
N ASP A 81 11.97 -5.11 -18.33
CA ASP A 81 11.37 -5.26 -19.65
C ASP A 81 10.03 -6.01 -19.55
N PHE A 82 9.31 -6.08 -20.67
CA PHE A 82 8.11 -6.92 -20.77
C PHE A 82 8.49 -8.41 -20.73
N ARG A 83 7.75 -9.17 -19.93
CA ARG A 83 7.81 -10.63 -19.90
C ARG A 83 6.50 -11.21 -20.43
N GLU A 84 6.62 -12.39 -21.03
CA GLU A 84 5.47 -13.21 -21.39
C GLU A 84 4.95 -13.92 -20.13
N VAL A 85 3.64 -13.92 -19.97
CA VAL A 85 2.94 -14.38 -18.76
C VAL A 85 1.74 -15.20 -19.18
N ASP A 86 1.65 -16.42 -18.67
CA ASP A 86 0.59 -17.38 -18.94
C ASP A 86 -0.48 -17.43 -17.84
N HIS A 87 -1.63 -18.00 -18.17
CA HIS A 87 -2.71 -18.18 -17.21
C HIS A 87 -2.21 -18.91 -15.95
N GLY A 88 -2.41 -18.28 -14.79
CA GLY A 88 -2.00 -18.82 -13.50
C GLY A 88 -0.62 -18.36 -13.04
N ASP A 89 0.17 -17.71 -13.89
CA ASP A 89 1.48 -17.21 -13.52
C ASP A 89 1.38 -16.07 -12.50
N VAL A 90 2.30 -16.11 -11.53
CA VAL A 90 2.42 -15.10 -10.47
C VAL A 90 3.37 -14.02 -10.91
N LEU A 91 2.88 -12.77 -10.93
CA LEU A 91 3.69 -11.60 -11.25
C LEU A 91 4.52 -11.14 -10.05
N PHE A 92 3.94 -11.19 -8.85
CA PHE A 92 4.65 -10.90 -7.60
C PHE A 92 3.97 -11.50 -6.37
N GLU A 93 4.74 -11.60 -5.30
CA GLU A 93 4.30 -11.95 -3.95
C GLU A 93 4.89 -10.99 -2.91
N GLN A 94 4.05 -10.39 -2.06
CA GLN A 94 4.46 -9.50 -1.00
C GLN A 94 3.87 -9.89 0.34
N TRP A 95 4.70 -9.89 1.37
CA TRP A 95 4.24 -9.98 2.74
C TRP A 95 3.99 -8.59 3.32
N VAL A 96 2.81 -8.42 3.89
CA VAL A 96 2.35 -7.17 4.50
C VAL A 96 1.85 -7.46 5.91
N ARG A 97 2.13 -6.55 6.84
CA ARG A 97 1.60 -6.59 8.21
C ARG A 97 1.30 -5.18 8.73
N PRO A 98 0.48 -5.03 9.78
CA PRO A 98 0.38 -3.79 10.53
C PRO A 98 1.75 -3.26 10.98
N ALA A 99 1.91 -1.94 11.02
CA ALA A 99 3.14 -1.34 11.54
C ALA A 99 3.30 -1.49 13.06
N ALA A 100 2.18 -1.59 13.77
CA ALA A 100 2.08 -1.82 15.20
C ALA A 100 0.80 -2.61 15.48
N VAL A 101 0.65 -3.15 16.69
CA VAL A 101 -0.61 -3.72 17.17
C VAL A 101 -0.92 -3.10 18.54
N ALA A 102 -2.19 -2.82 18.79
CA ALA A 102 -2.69 -2.50 20.12
C ALA A 102 -3.80 -3.49 20.51
N ARG A 103 -4.09 -3.64 21.80
CA ARG A 103 -5.23 -4.44 22.27
C ARG A 103 -6.22 -3.61 23.05
N ILE A 104 -7.50 -3.84 22.79
CA ILE A 104 -8.58 -3.26 23.61
C ILE A 104 -8.48 -3.80 25.03
N THR A 105 -8.24 -2.92 26.00
CA THR A 105 -8.25 -3.23 27.43
C THR A 105 -9.59 -2.88 28.06
N ARG A 106 -10.32 -1.92 27.47
CA ARG A 106 -11.70 -1.57 27.82
C ARG A 106 -12.49 -1.29 26.56
N SER A 107 -13.53 -2.08 26.33
CA SER A 107 -14.44 -1.89 25.19
C SER A 107 -15.52 -0.86 25.50
N VAL A 108 -16.04 -0.23 24.46
CA VAL A 108 -17.35 0.45 24.48
C VAL A 108 -18.49 -0.58 24.58
N ARG A 109 -19.69 -0.11 24.88
CA ARG A 109 -20.93 -0.90 24.77
C ARG A 109 -21.06 -1.49 23.37
N ASN A 110 -21.59 -2.72 23.30
CA ASN A 110 -21.64 -3.51 22.06
C ASN A 110 -20.23 -3.86 21.50
N GLY A 111 -19.32 -4.25 22.40
CA GLY A 111 -17.97 -4.68 22.03
C GLY A 111 -17.91 -5.81 21.01
N GLU A 112 -18.93 -6.65 20.89
CA GLU A 112 -18.98 -7.66 19.81
C GLU A 112 -18.98 -7.04 18.40
N LYS A 113 -19.61 -5.86 18.23
CA LYS A 113 -19.56 -5.09 16.98
C LYS A 113 -18.22 -4.35 16.86
N TYR A 114 -17.88 -3.57 17.88
CA TYR A 114 -16.83 -2.56 17.79
C TYR A 114 -15.41 -3.06 18.13
N GLY A 115 -15.31 -4.22 18.78
CA GLY A 115 -14.05 -4.82 19.23
C GLY A 115 -14.15 -5.23 20.70
N PRO A 116 -14.19 -6.53 21.02
CA PRO A 116 -14.23 -6.97 22.41
C PRO A 116 -12.88 -6.72 23.11
N VAL A 117 -12.84 -6.80 24.44
CA VAL A 117 -11.58 -6.79 25.19
C VAL A 117 -10.66 -7.91 24.67
N GLY A 118 -9.39 -7.57 24.42
CA GLY A 118 -8.38 -8.45 23.83
C GLY A 118 -8.32 -8.42 22.30
N ALA A 119 -9.29 -7.79 21.62
CA ALA A 119 -9.26 -7.58 20.19
C ALA A 119 -8.02 -6.77 19.77
N ALA A 120 -7.37 -7.24 18.70
CA ALA A 120 -6.18 -6.61 18.15
C ALA A 120 -6.56 -5.48 17.18
N LEU A 121 -5.95 -4.32 17.38
CA LEU A 121 -6.09 -3.13 16.56
C LEU A 121 -4.83 -2.91 15.75
N TRP A 122 -4.97 -2.43 14.51
CA TRP A 122 -3.84 -1.96 13.70
C TRP A 122 -3.89 -0.44 13.51
N PRO A 123 -2.73 0.22 13.35
CA PRO A 123 -2.68 1.66 13.22
C PRO A 123 -3.25 2.16 11.91
N GLY A 124 -3.98 3.26 11.99
CA GLY A 124 -4.37 4.14 10.91
C GLY A 124 -3.90 5.56 11.19
N VAL A 125 -3.83 6.38 10.14
CA VAL A 125 -3.57 7.81 10.25
C VAL A 125 -4.56 8.58 9.39
N GLY A 126 -4.89 9.80 9.79
CA GLY A 126 -5.61 10.71 8.93
C GLY A 126 -5.55 12.16 9.41
N PRO A 127 -6.46 13.02 8.93
CA PRO A 127 -6.38 14.45 9.13
C PRO A 127 -6.55 14.89 10.59
N ASP A 128 -7.25 14.09 11.40
CA ASP A 128 -7.60 14.43 12.78
C ASP A 128 -6.67 13.81 13.82
N GLY A 129 -5.76 12.91 13.41
CA GLY A 129 -4.78 12.27 14.28
C GLY A 129 -4.50 10.81 13.92
N ASP A 130 -4.01 10.09 14.92
CA ASP A 130 -3.75 8.67 14.86
C ASP A 130 -5.03 7.89 15.18
N TYR A 131 -5.19 6.74 14.54
CA TYR A 131 -6.34 5.87 14.71
C TYR A 131 -5.89 4.44 15.00
N TRP A 132 -6.73 3.69 15.72
CA TRP A 132 -6.55 2.27 15.95
C TRP A 132 -7.77 1.51 15.43
N CYS A 133 -7.55 0.67 14.44
CA CYS A 133 -8.61 0.05 13.65
C CYS A 133 -8.79 -1.43 13.97
N TRP A 134 -10.04 -1.85 14.05
CA TRP A 134 -10.51 -3.21 14.22
C TRP A 134 -11.32 -3.63 12.99
N ARG A 135 -11.23 -4.88 12.56
CA ARG A 135 -12.13 -5.43 11.54
C ARG A 135 -13.03 -6.43 12.24
N ARG A 136 -14.34 -6.18 12.19
CA ARG A 136 -15.28 -7.17 12.70
C ARG A 136 -15.19 -8.44 11.85
N PHE A 137 -14.83 -9.54 12.49
CA PHE A 137 -14.88 -10.85 11.86
C PHE A 137 -16.33 -11.22 11.57
N ASN A 138 -16.62 -11.65 10.34
CA ASN A 138 -17.91 -12.24 10.01
C ASN A 138 -17.80 -13.77 10.13
N PRO A 139 -18.37 -14.40 11.17
CA PRO A 139 -18.26 -15.84 11.38
C PRO A 139 -19.03 -16.65 10.34
N GLU A 140 -20.06 -16.08 9.70
CA GLU A 140 -20.87 -16.75 8.69
C GLU A 140 -20.22 -16.72 7.31
N ASN A 141 -19.30 -15.79 7.09
CA ASN A 141 -18.51 -15.71 5.87
C ASN A 141 -17.15 -15.09 6.19
N ALA A 142 -16.16 -15.93 6.50
CA ALA A 142 -14.79 -15.52 6.79
C ALA A 142 -14.14 -14.73 5.62
N PHE A 143 -14.70 -14.83 4.41
CA PHE A 143 -14.25 -14.09 3.22
C PHE A 143 -14.97 -12.76 3.03
N ALA A 144 -16.11 -12.54 3.70
CA ALA A 144 -16.74 -11.23 3.75
C ALA A 144 -15.90 -10.33 4.64
N ARG A 145 -15.20 -9.38 4.02
CA ARG A 145 -14.48 -8.32 4.73
C ARG A 145 -15.51 -7.50 5.51
N GLY A 146 -15.63 -7.77 6.80
CA GLY A 146 -16.54 -7.04 7.68
C GLY A 146 -16.13 -5.58 7.81
N ASN A 147 -17.01 -4.76 8.39
CA ASN A 147 -16.78 -3.34 8.59
C ASN A 147 -15.49 -3.10 9.39
N ILE A 148 -14.84 -1.98 9.12
CA ILE A 148 -13.68 -1.52 9.88
C ILE A 148 -14.18 -0.46 10.87
N TYR A 149 -13.77 -0.60 12.12
CA TYR A 149 -14.04 0.36 13.19
C TYR A 149 -12.74 0.98 13.64
N CYS A 150 -12.60 2.29 13.53
CA CYS A 150 -11.36 3.00 13.86
C CYS A 150 -11.59 3.97 15.03
N TYR A 151 -10.86 3.74 16.11
CA TYR A 151 -10.83 4.60 17.30
C TYR A 151 -9.83 5.73 17.07
N LEU A 152 -10.27 6.98 17.10
CA LEU A 152 -9.37 8.14 17.14
C LEU A 152 -8.66 8.17 18.49
N ASP A 153 -7.34 8.36 18.46
CA ASP A 153 -6.47 8.58 19.62
C ASP A 153 -5.70 9.88 19.40
N LYS A 154 -6.33 11.00 19.76
CA LYS A 154 -5.82 12.33 19.36
C LYS A 154 -4.54 12.71 20.10
N ASN A 155 -4.36 12.22 21.32
CA ASN A 155 -3.25 12.58 22.20
C ASN A 155 -2.24 11.43 22.42
N GLY A 156 -2.52 10.23 21.90
CA GLY A 156 -1.62 9.07 21.99
C GLY A 156 -1.62 8.41 23.37
N ASP A 157 -2.66 8.61 24.18
CA ASP A 157 -2.75 8.05 25.54
C ASP A 157 -3.44 6.67 25.59
N GLY A 158 -3.91 6.17 24.45
CA GLY A 158 -4.59 4.89 24.35
C GLY A 158 -6.06 4.94 24.74
N VAL A 159 -6.68 6.11 24.82
CA VAL A 159 -8.11 6.29 25.12
C VAL A 159 -8.81 6.95 23.94
N SER A 160 -9.89 6.33 23.46
CA SER A 160 -10.55 6.85 22.26
C SER A 160 -11.41 8.08 22.54
N GLU A 161 -11.34 9.10 21.69
CA GLU A 161 -12.29 10.21 21.69
C GLU A 161 -13.46 10.02 20.72
N GLN A 162 -13.25 9.24 19.65
CA GLN A 162 -14.25 9.05 18.61
C GLN A 162 -14.14 7.64 18.01
N LEU A 163 -15.26 7.11 17.55
CA LEU A 163 -15.33 5.83 16.84
C LEU A 163 -15.91 6.02 15.45
N MET A 164 -15.13 5.64 14.43
CA MET A 164 -15.52 5.72 13.04
C MET A 164 -15.88 4.33 12.50
N GLU A 165 -16.95 4.20 11.73
CA GLU A 165 -17.27 3.01 10.94
C GLU A 165 -17.03 3.26 9.45
N ASN A 166 -16.14 2.43 8.89
CA ASN A 166 -16.02 2.22 7.47
C ASN A 166 -16.75 0.92 7.09
N ASN A 167 -17.96 1.11 6.57
CA ASN A 167 -18.82 0.05 6.04
C ASN A 167 -18.70 -0.11 4.50
N ILE A 168 -17.76 0.61 3.86
CA ILE A 168 -17.71 0.66 2.41
C ILE A 168 -17.08 -0.65 1.89
N TRP A 169 -17.92 -1.45 1.24
CA TRP A 169 -17.52 -2.48 0.29
C TRP A 169 -16.90 -1.79 -0.94
N GLN A 170 -15.65 -1.32 -0.85
CA GLN A 170 -15.00 -0.67 -1.97
C GLN A 170 -14.70 -1.73 -3.04
N GLY A 171 -15.52 -1.73 -4.11
CA GLY A 171 -15.32 -2.53 -5.32
C GLY A 171 -14.01 -2.24 -6.06
N GLY A 172 -13.26 -1.24 -5.59
CA GLY A 172 -11.84 -1.07 -5.85
C GLY A 172 -11.09 -0.88 -4.54
N ILE A 173 -10.26 -1.87 -4.18
CA ILE A 173 -9.14 -1.83 -3.22
C ILE A 173 -9.59 -1.99 -1.76
N PRO A 174 -9.18 -3.11 -1.12
CA PRO A 174 -7.75 -3.29 -0.89
C PRO A 174 -7.01 -4.58 -1.29
N ALA A 175 -5.71 -4.43 -1.60
CA ALA A 175 -4.75 -5.52 -1.75
C ALA A 175 -4.48 -6.28 -0.46
N SER A 176 -4.85 -5.72 0.68
CA SER A 176 -4.68 -6.33 1.99
C SER A 176 -5.90 -6.08 2.87
N ARG A 177 -6.23 -7.01 3.77
CA ARG A 177 -7.34 -6.85 4.73
C ARG A 177 -7.17 -5.66 5.68
N PHE A 178 -5.98 -5.12 5.82
CA PHE A 178 -5.69 -4.00 6.73
C PHE A 178 -5.92 -2.63 6.07
N GLN A 179 -5.89 -2.54 4.75
CA GLN A 179 -5.96 -1.23 4.08
C GLN A 179 -7.39 -0.69 4.03
N PHE A 180 -7.48 0.63 3.98
CA PHE A 180 -8.69 1.42 3.76
C PHE A 180 -8.28 2.80 3.25
N LEU A 181 -9.22 3.52 2.62
CA LEU A 181 -9.00 4.85 2.03
C LEU A 181 -9.81 5.96 2.73
N THR A 182 -10.63 5.57 3.70
CA THR A 182 -11.47 6.46 4.49
C THR A 182 -11.75 5.79 5.83
N PHE A 183 -11.98 6.59 6.87
CA PHE A 183 -12.52 6.09 8.13
C PHE A 183 -14.03 5.91 8.10
N GLY A 184 -14.71 6.43 7.07
CA GLY A 184 -16.16 6.36 6.93
C GLY A 184 -16.85 7.46 7.74
N HIS A 185 -17.76 7.08 8.62
CA HIS A 185 -18.61 8.01 9.37
C HIS A 185 -18.50 7.80 10.87
N ASP A 186 -18.80 8.84 11.64
CA ASP A 186 -18.87 8.76 13.10
C ASP A 186 -20.06 7.89 13.53
N GLU A 187 -19.82 6.91 14.40
CA GLU A 187 -20.86 6.05 14.97
C GLU A 187 -21.63 6.73 16.11
N GLY A 188 -21.16 7.89 16.60
CA GLY A 188 -21.80 8.63 17.70
C GLY A 188 -21.70 7.90 19.04
N VAL A 189 -20.65 7.09 19.24
CA VAL A 189 -20.42 6.38 20.50
C VAL A 189 -19.80 7.35 21.52
N GLU A 190 -20.56 7.69 22.56
CA GLU A 190 -20.14 8.63 23.61
C GLU A 190 -19.13 8.03 24.60
N GLU A 191 -19.05 6.70 24.67
CA GLU A 191 -18.16 5.97 25.57
C GLU A 191 -16.76 5.86 24.96
N SER A 192 -15.71 6.11 25.75
CA SER A 192 -14.33 5.85 25.30
C SER A 192 -13.97 4.38 25.44
N ALA A 193 -13.37 3.78 24.41
CA ALA A 193 -12.55 2.58 24.53
C ALA A 193 -11.18 2.93 25.14
N ALA A 194 -10.50 1.94 25.69
CA ALA A 194 -9.08 2.03 26.00
C ALA A 194 -8.32 0.87 25.38
N PHE A 195 -7.10 1.12 24.94
CA PHE A 195 -6.22 0.13 24.33
C PHE A 195 -4.75 0.37 24.70
N ALA A 196 -3.95 -0.68 24.64
CA ALA A 196 -2.53 -0.63 24.92
C ALA A 196 -1.73 -1.15 23.72
N VAL A 197 -0.72 -0.39 23.29
CA VAL A 197 0.19 -0.80 22.22
C VAL A 197 1.06 -1.96 22.70
N GLU A 198 1.16 -3.00 21.88
CA GLU A 198 1.98 -4.17 22.12
C GLU A 198 3.18 -4.17 21.14
N PRO A 199 4.38 -3.80 21.59
CA PRO A 199 5.53 -3.64 20.70
C PRO A 199 6.05 -4.95 20.08
N ASP A 200 5.66 -6.13 20.62
CA ASP A 200 6.29 -7.43 20.28
C ASP A 200 5.34 -8.50 19.70
N THR A 201 4.05 -8.21 19.47
CA THR A 201 3.03 -9.20 19.00
C THR A 201 2.69 -9.10 17.51
N LEU A 202 3.60 -8.60 16.67
CA LEU A 202 3.38 -8.44 15.23
C LEU A 202 3.32 -9.76 14.44
N GLY A 203 3.87 -10.86 14.98
CA GLY A 203 4.07 -12.11 14.26
C GLY A 203 2.78 -12.79 13.77
N GLU A 204 1.66 -12.58 14.46
CA GLU A 204 0.36 -13.20 14.14
C GLU A 204 -0.42 -12.43 13.06
N PHE A 205 -0.01 -11.21 12.72
CA PHE A 205 -0.75 -10.29 11.85
C PHE A 205 -0.08 -10.10 10.49
N ARG A 206 0.31 -11.20 9.85
CA ARG A 206 0.91 -11.19 8.50
C ARG A 206 -0.11 -11.59 7.44
N GLU A 207 -0.01 -11.00 6.26
CA GLU A 207 -0.83 -11.32 5.08
C GLU A 207 0.06 -11.40 3.84
N LEU A 208 -0.08 -12.49 3.10
CA LEU A 208 0.52 -12.69 1.79
C LEU A 208 -0.40 -12.05 0.74
N VAL A 209 0.15 -11.17 -0.08
CA VAL A 209 -0.49 -10.53 -1.23
C VAL A 209 0.14 -11.05 -2.50
N VAL A 210 -0.65 -11.62 -3.40
CA VAL A 210 -0.17 -12.20 -4.66
C VAL A 210 -0.92 -11.58 -5.82
N LEU A 211 -0.20 -11.20 -6.88
CA LEU A 211 -0.82 -10.84 -8.15
C LEU A 211 -0.61 -11.98 -9.15
N ARG A 212 -1.70 -12.56 -9.61
CA ARG A 212 -1.70 -13.67 -10.56
C ARG A 212 -2.38 -13.28 -11.85
N TYR A 213 -1.85 -13.68 -13.00
CA TYR A 213 -2.53 -13.48 -14.27
C TYR A 213 -3.69 -14.45 -14.42
N TYR A 214 -4.88 -13.94 -14.74
CA TYR A 214 -6.09 -14.75 -14.97
C TYR A 214 -6.35 -15.03 -16.45
N GLY A 215 -5.86 -14.19 -17.36
CA GLY A 215 -6.10 -14.38 -18.80
C GLY A 215 -6.87 -13.24 -19.46
N ALA A 216 -7.02 -13.33 -20.77
CA ALA A 216 -7.90 -12.48 -21.56
C ALA A 216 -9.37 -12.93 -21.41
N THR A 217 -10.24 -12.02 -21.00
CA THR A 217 -11.68 -12.28 -20.85
C THR A 217 -12.49 -11.87 -22.09
N ARG A 218 -11.95 -10.95 -22.89
CA ARG A 218 -12.49 -10.50 -24.18
C ARG A 218 -11.35 -10.05 -25.08
N GLY A 219 -11.50 -10.18 -26.38
CA GLY A 219 -10.55 -9.66 -27.35
C GLY A 219 -11.01 -9.87 -28.79
N LEU A 220 -10.57 -9.00 -29.69
CA LEU A 220 -10.74 -9.19 -31.13
C LEU A 220 -9.45 -9.77 -31.72
N LEU A 221 -9.57 -10.92 -32.39
CA LEU A 221 -8.43 -11.56 -33.07
C LEU A 221 -7.99 -10.72 -34.28
N LYS A 222 -6.70 -10.41 -34.32
CA LYS A 222 -6.05 -9.73 -35.44
C LYS A 222 -5.35 -10.74 -36.35
N ALA A 223 -4.99 -10.27 -37.56
CA ALA A 223 -4.30 -11.07 -38.55
C ALA A 223 -2.89 -11.54 -38.12
N ASP A 224 -2.26 -10.83 -37.18
CA ASP A 224 -0.94 -11.16 -36.63
C ASP A 224 -0.99 -12.19 -35.49
N GLY A 225 -2.17 -12.71 -35.15
CA GLY A 225 -2.34 -13.68 -34.06
C GLY A 225 -2.44 -13.06 -32.67
N THR A 226 -2.53 -11.73 -32.56
CA THR A 226 -2.76 -11.02 -31.29
C THR A 226 -4.24 -10.69 -31.08
N LEU A 227 -4.60 -10.38 -29.83
CA LEU A 227 -5.92 -9.87 -29.46
C LEU A 227 -5.84 -8.35 -29.20
N GLY A 228 -6.72 -7.57 -29.83
CA GLY A 228 -6.84 -6.14 -29.53
C GLY A 228 -7.94 -5.43 -30.34
N PRO A 229 -8.72 -4.53 -29.73
CA PRO A 229 -8.82 -4.25 -28.29
C PRO A 229 -9.30 -5.46 -27.49
N ALA A 230 -8.77 -5.60 -26.28
CA ALA A 230 -9.01 -6.74 -25.39
C ALA A 230 -9.18 -6.31 -23.93
N ILE A 231 -9.77 -7.18 -23.11
CA ILE A 231 -9.83 -7.03 -21.65
C ILE A 231 -9.04 -8.18 -21.04
N VAL A 232 -7.93 -7.85 -20.40
CA VAL A 232 -7.14 -8.80 -19.62
C VAL A 232 -7.42 -8.65 -18.13
N GLU A 233 -7.40 -9.76 -17.41
CA GLU A 233 -7.70 -9.81 -15.99
C GLU A 233 -6.50 -10.36 -15.20
N PHE A 234 -6.24 -9.73 -14.07
CA PHE A 234 -5.31 -10.19 -13.05
C PHE A 234 -6.08 -10.37 -11.74
N GLU A 235 -5.84 -11.48 -11.05
CA GLU A 235 -6.39 -11.75 -9.74
C GLU A 235 -5.42 -11.27 -8.68
N LEU A 236 -5.91 -10.40 -7.80
CA LEU A 236 -5.23 -10.03 -6.57
C LEU A 236 -5.70 -10.97 -5.47
N LEU A 237 -4.78 -11.79 -4.97
CA LEU A 237 -5.05 -12.80 -3.97
C LEU A 237 -4.48 -12.37 -2.62
N THR A 238 -5.18 -12.70 -1.54
CA THR A 238 -4.72 -12.46 -0.16
C THR A 238 -4.94 -13.67 0.73
N GLY A 239 -4.03 -13.93 1.65
CA GLY A 239 -4.12 -15.05 2.59
C GLY A 239 -3.10 -14.96 3.71
N LEU A 240 -3.15 -15.88 4.68
CA LEU A 240 -2.12 -15.97 5.73
C LEU A 240 -0.91 -16.79 5.26
N ALA A 241 -1.09 -17.59 4.21
CA ALA A 241 -0.12 -18.47 3.56
C ALA A 241 -0.62 -18.84 2.16
N HIS A 242 0.22 -19.50 1.34
CA HIS A 242 -0.11 -19.90 -0.04
C HIS A 242 -1.37 -20.77 -0.16
N ASP A 243 -1.62 -21.64 0.82
CA ASP A 243 -2.77 -22.55 0.88
C ASP A 243 -4.08 -21.86 1.32
N SER A 244 -4.00 -20.61 1.80
CA SER A 244 -5.14 -19.80 2.24
C SER A 244 -5.37 -18.57 1.36
N LEU A 245 -4.79 -18.53 0.16
CA LEU A 245 -4.98 -17.45 -0.80
C LEU A 245 -6.41 -17.45 -1.35
N ASN A 246 -7.05 -16.29 -1.29
CA ASN A 246 -8.39 -16.05 -1.82
C ASN A 246 -8.41 -14.81 -2.69
N VAL A 247 -9.26 -14.78 -3.72
CA VAL A 247 -9.42 -13.62 -4.60
C VAL A 247 -9.98 -12.44 -3.81
N ALA A 248 -9.13 -11.46 -3.56
CA ALA A 248 -9.50 -10.19 -2.94
C ALA A 248 -10.14 -9.23 -3.94
N SER A 249 -9.59 -9.16 -5.15
CA SER A 249 -10.13 -8.34 -6.24
C SER A 249 -9.64 -8.83 -7.60
N ARG A 250 -10.28 -8.32 -8.65
CA ARG A 250 -9.92 -8.57 -10.05
C ARG A 250 -9.59 -7.26 -10.72
N ILE A 251 -8.35 -7.14 -11.18
CA ILE A 251 -7.84 -5.98 -11.91
C ILE A 251 -8.11 -6.23 -13.39
N ARG A 252 -8.93 -5.39 -14.01
CA ARG A 252 -9.24 -5.47 -15.44
C ARG A 252 -8.53 -4.35 -16.19
N ILE A 253 -7.69 -4.71 -17.14
CA ILE A 253 -6.99 -3.76 -18.00
C ILE A 253 -7.62 -3.85 -19.38
N ARG A 254 -8.19 -2.73 -19.83
CA ARG A 254 -8.65 -2.59 -21.22
C ARG A 254 -7.45 -2.18 -22.06
N THR A 255 -7.24 -2.90 -23.15
CA THR A 255 -6.19 -2.60 -24.12
C THR A 255 -6.77 -1.86 -25.31
N ASP A 256 -5.96 -1.00 -25.93
CA ASP A 256 -6.29 -0.25 -27.12
C ASP A 256 -6.26 -1.14 -28.38
N VAL A 257 -6.47 -0.53 -29.55
CA VAL A 257 -6.40 -1.20 -30.86
C VAL A 257 -5.03 -1.82 -31.17
N ASN A 258 -3.97 -1.40 -30.48
CA ASN A 258 -2.62 -1.96 -30.59
C ASN A 258 -2.36 -3.07 -29.54
N GLY A 259 -3.34 -3.38 -28.68
CA GLY A 259 -3.18 -4.36 -27.60
C GLY A 259 -2.44 -3.81 -26.38
N ARG A 260 -2.29 -2.49 -26.26
CA ARG A 260 -1.61 -1.84 -25.13
C ARG A 260 -2.58 -1.36 -24.07
N GLY A 261 -2.24 -1.56 -22.81
CA GLY A 261 -3.06 -1.12 -21.68
C GLY A 261 -2.22 -0.83 -20.45
N GLN A 262 -2.75 -0.02 -19.54
CA GLN A 262 -2.09 0.30 -18.28
C GLN A 262 -3.06 0.24 -17.11
N TYR A 263 -2.54 -0.08 -15.94
CA TYR A 263 -3.26 0.00 -14.68
C TYR A 263 -2.42 0.70 -13.64
N HIS A 264 -3.02 1.69 -12.98
CA HIS A 264 -2.43 2.43 -11.87
C HIS A 264 -3.44 2.42 -10.73
N GLY A 265 -3.28 1.47 -9.82
CA GLY A 265 -4.19 1.28 -8.69
C GLY A 265 -3.78 2.08 -7.46
N LEU A 266 -4.77 2.51 -6.68
CA LEU A 266 -4.54 3.09 -5.34
C LEU A 266 -4.00 2.04 -4.34
N ASN A 267 -3.90 0.77 -4.75
CA ASN A 267 -3.27 -0.30 -3.98
C ASN A 267 -1.73 -0.35 -4.17
N GLY A 268 -1.15 0.63 -4.87
CA GLY A 268 0.28 0.68 -5.19
C GLY A 268 0.69 -0.19 -6.38
N ILE A 269 -0.23 -0.98 -6.94
CA ILE A 269 0.06 -1.85 -8.09
C ILE A 269 0.02 -1.02 -9.37
N ARG A 270 1.09 -1.09 -10.14
CA ARG A 270 1.21 -0.45 -11.44
C ARG A 270 1.64 -1.49 -12.49
N LEU A 271 0.86 -1.63 -13.55
CA LEU A 271 1.06 -2.63 -14.59
C LEU A 271 0.98 -2.00 -15.97
N MET A 272 1.77 -2.51 -16.89
CA MET A 272 1.63 -2.29 -18.33
C MET A 272 1.42 -3.61 -19.04
N VAL A 273 0.63 -3.57 -20.10
CA VAL A 273 0.38 -4.67 -21.04
C VAL A 273 0.75 -4.17 -22.43
N ASP A 274 1.52 -4.97 -23.16
CA ASP A 274 2.00 -4.71 -24.53
C ASP A 274 1.70 -5.90 -25.46
N GLY A 275 0.41 -6.17 -25.63
CA GLY A 275 -0.09 -7.24 -26.47
C GLY A 275 -0.56 -8.45 -25.68
N VAL A 276 -1.53 -9.14 -26.28
CA VAL A 276 -2.13 -10.38 -25.79
C VAL A 276 -2.13 -11.35 -26.97
N ASN A 277 -1.61 -12.55 -26.78
CA ASN A 277 -1.56 -13.56 -27.82
C ASN A 277 -2.88 -14.35 -27.87
N VAL A 278 -3.17 -14.99 -29.00
CA VAL A 278 -4.39 -15.80 -29.19
C VAL A 278 -4.46 -17.01 -28.27
N ASP A 279 -3.32 -17.52 -27.80
CA ASP A 279 -3.25 -18.60 -26.80
C ASP A 279 -3.64 -18.13 -25.39
N GLY A 280 -3.85 -16.83 -25.21
CA GLY A 280 -4.26 -16.23 -23.94
C GLY A 280 -3.09 -15.73 -23.09
N SER A 281 -1.84 -15.90 -23.52
CA SER A 281 -0.68 -15.30 -22.87
C SER A 281 -0.64 -13.78 -23.07
N VAL A 282 0.01 -13.06 -22.16
CA VAL A 282 0.14 -11.61 -22.21
C VAL A 282 1.59 -11.18 -22.06
N ARG A 283 1.97 -10.11 -22.78
CA ARG A 283 3.23 -9.42 -22.52
C ARG A 283 2.96 -8.33 -21.49
N ALA A 284 3.37 -8.58 -20.25
CA ALA A 284 3.13 -7.69 -19.13
C ALA A 284 4.43 -7.20 -18.49
N ARG A 285 4.35 -6.04 -17.86
CA ARG A 285 5.44 -5.43 -17.11
C ARG A 285 4.89 -4.86 -15.80
N LEU A 286 5.44 -5.32 -14.67
CA LEU A 286 5.19 -4.73 -13.37
C LEU A 286 6.03 -3.47 -13.21
N LEU A 287 5.38 -2.31 -13.08
CA LEU A 287 6.05 -1.03 -12.85
C LEU A 287 6.22 -0.70 -11.37
N GLY A 288 5.44 -1.35 -10.51
CA GLY A 288 5.51 -1.15 -9.08
C GLY A 288 4.45 -1.92 -8.33
N ALA A 289 4.74 -2.12 -7.06
CA ALA A 289 3.84 -2.67 -6.06
C ALA A 289 3.96 -1.80 -4.79
N LEU A 290 3.52 -2.33 -3.64
CA LEU A 290 3.65 -1.60 -2.38
C LEU A 290 5.14 -1.36 -2.04
N PRO A 291 5.54 -0.14 -1.65
CA PRO A 291 6.93 0.16 -1.30
C PRO A 291 7.34 -0.60 -0.03
N PRO A 292 8.59 -1.10 0.04
CA PRO A 292 9.08 -1.84 1.21
C PRO A 292 9.22 -0.93 2.43
N GLY A 293 9.16 -1.55 3.62
CA GLY A 293 9.33 -0.88 4.90
C GLY A 293 8.02 -0.36 5.49
N ARG A 294 8.18 0.48 6.52
CA ARG A 294 7.05 1.17 7.17
C ARG A 294 6.60 2.30 6.27
N GLY A 295 5.35 2.25 5.81
CA GLY A 295 4.86 3.21 4.84
C GLY A 295 3.38 3.51 4.97
N LEU A 296 3.04 4.68 4.44
CA LEU A 296 1.69 5.04 4.04
C LEU A 296 1.49 4.57 2.60
N LEU A 297 0.30 4.09 2.27
CA LEU A 297 -0.09 3.75 0.90
C LEU A 297 -0.08 4.98 0.00
N PHE A 298 -0.52 6.11 0.55
CA PHE A 298 -0.44 7.43 -0.07
C PHE A 298 0.45 8.29 0.81
N PRO A 299 1.58 8.79 0.29
CA PRO A 299 2.35 9.77 1.03
C PRO A 299 1.45 10.98 1.36
N ALA A 300 1.83 11.73 2.39
CA ALA A 300 1.11 12.96 2.72
C ALA A 300 1.10 13.87 1.49
N THR A 301 -0.01 14.56 1.25
CA THR A 301 -0.11 15.46 0.10
C THR A 301 0.93 16.57 0.28
N THR A 302 1.82 16.74 -0.68
CA THR A 302 2.80 17.85 -0.68
C THR A 302 2.41 18.89 -1.74
N ARG A 303 3.02 20.08 -1.66
CA ARG A 303 2.80 21.11 -2.69
C ARG A 303 3.27 20.62 -4.05
N GLU A 304 4.42 19.95 -4.07
CA GLU A 304 5.08 19.41 -5.25
C GLU A 304 4.18 18.39 -5.93
N LEU A 305 3.58 17.46 -5.16
CA LEU A 305 2.65 16.47 -5.70
C LEU A 305 1.40 17.11 -6.32
N VAL A 306 0.86 18.16 -5.69
CA VAL A 306 -0.30 18.89 -6.24
C VAL A 306 0.10 19.61 -7.52
N VAL A 307 1.25 20.26 -7.52
CA VAL A 307 1.79 20.97 -8.68
C VAL A 307 2.05 20.02 -9.84
N GLU A 308 2.72 18.89 -9.60
CA GLU A 308 2.98 17.84 -10.60
C GLU A 308 1.66 17.38 -11.23
N ARG A 309 0.68 17.04 -10.38
CA ARG A 309 -0.62 16.56 -10.86
C ARG A 309 -1.40 17.62 -11.61
N MET A 310 -1.35 18.87 -11.19
CA MET A 310 -2.08 19.97 -11.84
C MET A 310 -1.38 20.43 -13.13
N SER A 311 -0.06 20.25 -13.25
CA SER A 311 0.70 20.51 -14.48
C SER A 311 0.25 19.61 -15.63
N GLU A 312 -0.38 18.47 -15.37
CA GLU A 312 -1.03 17.66 -16.42
C GLU A 312 -2.26 18.37 -17.04
N PHE A 313 -2.93 19.24 -16.29
CA PHE A 313 -4.23 19.82 -16.66
C PHE A 313 -4.19 21.33 -16.88
N TYR A 314 -3.15 22.01 -16.43
CA TYR A 314 -3.03 23.47 -16.51
C TYR A 314 -1.71 23.86 -17.18
N ASN A 315 -1.75 24.97 -17.90
CA ASN A 315 -0.58 25.66 -18.42
C ASN A 315 0.06 26.54 -17.33
N PRO A 316 1.33 26.98 -17.49
CA PRO A 316 2.00 27.89 -16.56
C PRO A 316 1.24 29.20 -16.26
N ASP A 317 0.40 29.65 -17.19
CA ASP A 317 -0.46 30.84 -17.01
C ASP A 317 -1.73 30.56 -16.18
N GLY A 318 -1.88 29.34 -15.64
CA GLY A 318 -3.03 28.91 -14.84
C GLY A 318 -4.28 28.58 -15.66
N THR A 319 -4.22 28.63 -16.99
CA THR A 319 -5.35 28.23 -17.85
C THR A 319 -5.40 26.71 -18.01
N PRO A 320 -6.60 26.10 -18.15
CA PRO A 320 -6.70 24.68 -18.46
C PRO A 320 -6.03 24.35 -19.80
N LYS A 321 -5.25 23.27 -19.84
CA LYS A 321 -4.76 22.68 -21.09
C LYS A 321 -5.95 22.29 -21.96
N ALA A 322 -5.81 22.51 -23.27
CA ALA A 322 -6.83 22.08 -24.22
C ALA A 322 -7.06 20.58 -24.04
N ALA A 323 -8.32 20.17 -23.89
CA ALA A 323 -8.66 18.77 -23.86
C ALA A 323 -8.13 18.12 -25.16
N PRO A 324 -7.50 16.93 -25.10
CA PRO A 324 -7.14 16.23 -26.32
C PRO A 324 -8.39 16.09 -27.17
N ALA A 325 -8.31 16.48 -28.44
CA ALA A 325 -9.42 16.33 -29.37
C ALA A 325 -9.91 14.88 -29.27
N SER A 326 -11.20 14.70 -28.96
CA SER A 326 -11.79 13.38 -28.96
C SER A 326 -11.56 12.80 -30.36
N ALA A 327 -10.82 11.70 -30.43
CA ALA A 327 -10.75 10.93 -31.65
C ALA A 327 -12.14 10.33 -31.87
N ASP A 328 -12.90 10.96 -32.77
CA ASP A 328 -14.14 10.42 -33.33
C ASP A 328 -13.90 9.07 -34.04
#